data_AF-A0A183GV73-F1
#
_entry.id   AF-A0A183GV73-F1
#
_cell.length_a   1.000
_cell.length_b   1.000
_cell.length_c   1.000
_cell.angle_alpha   90.00
_cell.angle_beta   90.00
_cell.angle_gamma   90.00
#
_symmetry.space_group_name_H-M   'P 1'
#
loop_
_entity.id
_entity.type
_entity.pdbx_description
1 polymer ?
#
loop_
_entity_poly.entity_id
_entity_poly.type
_entity_poly.pdbx_seq_one_letter_code
_entity_poly.pdbx_strand_id
1 'polypeptide(L)'
;MNKNPTLKFARPETERQKKRREASALHREKLIASDSWIPLEVHLKEDPLVAEKFSKMTVIPSDEKGSHEDLTTRDLVERGIICGEKEQIDLTRSEVLVSHQRIREMPIHQQVRAQVFKSRVVATNDLARLVDPSISREELIEYLQQCAHLVQGVWVFKSDFLYHDLTAAHSTTPGKVRFPLLWLVSICQLFSEVLQFV
;
A
#
# COMPACT_ATOMS: atom_id res chain seq x y z
N MET A 1 -2.94 -39.19 -69.23
CA MET A 1 -3.85 -38.36 -68.40
C MET A 1 -3.06 -37.88 -67.18
N ASN A 2 -2.57 -36.64 -67.21
CA ASN A 2 -1.80 -36.07 -66.09
C ASN A 2 -2.77 -35.52 -65.04
N LYS A 3 -2.75 -36.08 -63.82
CA LYS A 3 -3.48 -35.54 -62.67
C LYS A 3 -2.58 -34.51 -61.98
N ASN A 4 -2.95 -33.24 -62.04
CA ASN A 4 -2.29 -32.20 -61.25
C ASN A 4 -2.67 -32.37 -59.77
N PRO A 5 -1.71 -32.45 -58.84
CA PRO A 5 -2.01 -32.51 -57.41
C PRO A 5 -2.57 -31.16 -56.94
N THR A 6 -3.77 -31.18 -56.36
CA THR A 6 -4.40 -29.98 -55.79
C THR A 6 -3.81 -29.71 -54.42
N LEU A 7 -3.03 -28.62 -54.30
CA LEU A 7 -2.50 -28.14 -53.02
C LEU A 7 -3.63 -27.50 -52.21
N LYS A 8 -4.04 -28.16 -51.12
CA LYS A 8 -4.98 -27.58 -50.16
C LYS A 8 -4.19 -26.86 -49.08
N PHE A 9 -4.23 -25.53 -49.10
CA PHE A 9 -3.63 -24.71 -48.05
C PHE A 9 -4.42 -24.86 -46.75
N ALA A 10 -3.71 -25.08 -45.63
CA ALA A 10 -4.31 -25.14 -44.32
C ALA A 10 -4.94 -23.78 -43.99
N ARG A 11 -6.21 -23.78 -43.57
CA ARG A 11 -6.86 -22.56 -43.11
C ARG A 11 -6.25 -22.16 -41.76
N PRO A 12 -5.96 -20.87 -41.54
CA PRO A 12 -5.51 -20.40 -40.24
C PRO A 12 -6.59 -20.69 -39.18
N GLU A 13 -6.14 -21.18 -38.03
CA GLU A 13 -7.00 -21.46 -36.87
C GLU A 13 -7.59 -20.13 -36.34
N THR A 14 -8.88 -20.12 -35.98
CA THR A 14 -9.50 -18.95 -35.34
C THR A 14 -9.13 -18.86 -33.87
N GLU A 15 -9.10 -17.67 -33.28
CA GLU A 15 -8.78 -17.46 -31.85
C GLU A 15 -9.67 -18.28 -30.90
N ARG A 16 -10.96 -18.45 -31.24
CA ARG A 16 -11.89 -19.29 -30.45
C ARG A 16 -11.52 -20.77 -30.50
N GLN A 17 -11.08 -21.26 -31.65
CA GLN A 17 -10.63 -22.66 -31.81
C GLN A 17 -9.31 -22.88 -31.06
N LYS A 18 -8.38 -21.93 -31.20
CA LYS A 18 -7.11 -21.93 -30.48
C LYS A 18 -7.31 -22.00 -28.97
N LYS A 19 -8.19 -21.16 -28.40
CA LYS A 19 -8.51 -21.19 -26.96
C LYS A 19 -9.11 -22.53 -26.51
N ARG A 20 -9.96 -23.16 -27.33
CA ARG A 20 -10.52 -24.50 -27.02
C ARG A 20 -9.44 -25.58 -27.07
N ARG A 21 -8.53 -25.51 -28.05
CA ARG A 21 -7.37 -26.40 -28.17
C ARG A 21 -6.47 -26.25 -26.94
N GLU A 22 -6.14 -25.02 -26.56
CA GLU A 22 -5.27 -24.73 -25.41
C GLU A 22 -5.82 -25.21 -24.07
N ALA A 23 -7.14 -25.16 -23.90
CA ALA A 23 -7.82 -25.69 -22.72
C ALA A 23 -7.96 -27.22 -22.72
N SER A 24 -7.68 -27.90 -23.84
CA SER A 24 -7.86 -29.35 -23.94
C SER A 24 -6.74 -30.13 -23.24
N ALA A 25 -7.08 -31.28 -22.65
CA ALA A 25 -6.10 -32.20 -22.06
C ALA A 25 -5.05 -32.65 -23.08
N LEU A 26 -5.51 -33.03 -24.28
CA LEU A 26 -4.65 -33.47 -25.38
C LEU A 26 -3.60 -32.43 -25.78
N HIS A 27 -3.93 -31.13 -25.75
CA HIS A 27 -2.94 -30.10 -26.02
C HIS A 27 -1.89 -29.99 -24.92
N ARG A 28 -2.30 -30.03 -23.65
CA ARG A 28 -1.39 -30.02 -22.51
C ARG A 28 -0.46 -31.23 -22.52
N GLU A 29 -0.98 -32.42 -22.79
CA GLU A 29 -0.19 -33.64 -22.93
C GLU A 29 0.87 -33.54 -24.03
N LYS A 30 0.51 -32.98 -25.19
CA LYS A 30 1.47 -32.73 -26.28
C LYS A 30 2.57 -31.75 -25.89
N LEU A 31 2.23 -30.70 -25.15
CA LEU A 31 3.23 -29.74 -24.64
C LEU A 31 4.19 -30.43 -23.65
N ILE A 32 3.65 -31.20 -22.70
CA ILE A 32 4.46 -31.96 -21.75
C ILE A 32 5.36 -32.98 -22.46
N ALA A 33 4.81 -33.71 -23.44
CA ALA A 33 5.56 -34.71 -24.19
C ALA A 33 6.59 -34.10 -25.16
N SER A 34 6.43 -32.83 -25.53
CA SER A 34 7.43 -32.11 -26.34
C SER A 34 8.62 -31.62 -25.52
N ASP A 35 8.50 -31.58 -24.18
CA ASP A 35 9.60 -31.23 -23.31
C ASP A 35 10.66 -32.34 -23.33
N SER A 36 11.93 -31.94 -23.38
CA SER A 36 13.04 -32.89 -23.51
C SER A 36 13.35 -33.52 -22.16
N TRP A 37 13.46 -34.84 -22.12
CA TRP A 37 13.94 -35.54 -20.93
C TRP A 37 15.41 -35.23 -20.68
N ILE A 38 15.74 -34.78 -19.47
CA ILE A 38 17.11 -34.57 -19.01
C ILE A 38 17.52 -35.78 -18.17
N PRO A 39 18.50 -36.59 -18.60
CA PRO A 39 19.03 -37.68 -17.78
C PRO A 39 19.63 -37.12 -16.50
N LEU A 40 19.25 -37.69 -15.36
CA LEU A 40 19.76 -37.29 -14.05
C LEU A 40 20.70 -38.36 -13.52
N GLU A 41 21.92 -37.97 -13.17
CA GLU A 41 22.84 -38.81 -12.41
C GLU A 41 22.45 -38.78 -10.93
N VAL A 42 22.11 -39.95 -10.38
CA VAL A 42 21.63 -40.06 -9.00
C VAL A 42 22.80 -40.48 -8.11
N HIS A 43 23.21 -39.56 -7.24
CA HIS A 43 24.22 -39.82 -6.22
C HIS A 43 23.54 -40.16 -4.88
N LEU A 44 24.00 -41.23 -4.24
CA LEU A 44 23.54 -41.63 -2.91
C LEU A 44 24.21 -40.77 -1.83
N LYS A 45 23.67 -40.79 -0.61
CA LYS A 45 24.11 -39.91 0.49
C LYS A 45 25.58 -40.13 0.87
N GLU A 46 26.08 -41.34 0.67
CA GLU A 46 27.45 -41.74 0.98
C GLU A 46 28.48 -41.22 -0.03
N ASP A 47 28.02 -40.66 -1.16
CA ASP A 47 28.90 -40.11 -2.18
C ASP A 47 29.57 -38.81 -1.70
N PRO A 48 30.91 -38.70 -1.78
CA PRO A 48 31.62 -37.47 -1.40
C PRO A 48 31.15 -36.22 -2.17
N LEU A 49 30.65 -36.37 -3.40
CA LEU A 49 30.11 -35.26 -4.18
C LEU A 49 28.87 -34.64 -3.51
N VAL A 50 28.06 -35.46 -2.86
CA VAL A 50 26.87 -35.00 -2.13
C VAL A 50 27.30 -34.15 -0.93
N ALA A 51 28.31 -34.58 -0.17
CA ALA A 51 28.85 -33.82 0.95
C ALA A 51 29.41 -32.44 0.50
N GLU A 52 30.10 -32.39 -0.64
CA GLU A 52 30.59 -31.14 -1.22
C GLU A 52 29.44 -30.19 -1.58
N LYS A 53 28.35 -30.70 -2.19
CA LYS A 53 27.17 -29.89 -2.53
C LYS A 53 26.44 -29.38 -1.29
N PHE A 54 26.31 -30.21 -0.25
CA PHE A 54 25.76 -29.78 1.04
C PHE A 54 26.61 -28.68 1.67
N SER A 55 27.93 -28.77 1.61
CA SER A 55 28.82 -27.70 2.09
C SER A 55 28.58 -26.36 1.39
N LYS A 56 28.15 -26.36 0.13
CA LYS A 56 27.81 -25.14 -0.62
C LYS A 56 26.44 -24.57 -0.26
N MET A 57 25.56 -25.37 0.33
CA MET A 57 24.24 -24.95 0.81
C MET A 57 24.29 -24.44 2.25
N THR A 58 25.33 -24.83 3.00
CA THR A 58 25.58 -24.30 4.34
C THR A 58 26.16 -22.89 4.23
N VAL A 59 25.38 -21.90 4.64
CA VAL A 59 25.88 -20.54 4.84
C VAL A 59 26.67 -20.52 6.14
N ILE A 60 27.96 -20.23 6.07
CA ILE A 60 28.75 -19.90 7.27
C ILE A 60 28.25 -18.52 7.71
N PRO A 61 27.69 -18.36 8.93
CA PRO A 61 27.28 -17.05 9.40
C PRO A 61 28.53 -16.17 9.46
N SER A 62 28.63 -15.21 8.53
CA SER A 62 29.58 -14.12 8.66
C SER A 62 29.13 -13.25 9.83
N ASP A 63 30.03 -12.92 10.75
CA ASP A 63 29.81 -11.95 11.85
C ASP A 63 29.49 -10.53 11.32
N GLU A 64 29.59 -10.34 10.01
CA GLU A 64 28.99 -9.24 9.28
C GLU A 64 27.47 -9.31 9.52
N LYS A 65 26.99 -8.54 10.51
CA LYS A 65 25.57 -8.15 10.58
C LYS A 65 25.25 -7.50 9.25
N GLY A 66 24.85 -8.31 8.28
CA GLY A 66 24.19 -7.84 7.08
C GLY A 66 23.09 -6.91 7.53
N SER A 67 22.91 -5.81 6.82
CA SER A 67 21.90 -4.79 7.05
C SER A 67 20.49 -5.37 6.86
N HIS A 68 20.15 -6.40 7.61
CA HIS A 68 18.79 -6.79 7.84
C HIS A 68 18.20 -5.62 8.63
N GLU A 69 17.35 -4.85 7.96
CA GLU A 69 16.42 -3.99 8.66
C GLU A 69 15.80 -4.86 9.77
N ASP A 70 15.97 -4.48 11.03
CA ASP A 70 15.31 -5.13 12.16
C ASP A 70 13.81 -4.85 12.04
N LEU A 71 13.13 -5.61 11.18
CA LEU A 71 11.71 -5.50 10.95
C LEU A 71 10.98 -6.13 12.11
N THR A 72 10.06 -5.38 12.72
CA THR A 72 9.21 -5.94 13.76
C THR A 72 8.19 -6.88 13.14
N THR A 73 7.64 -7.81 13.93
CA THR A 73 6.54 -8.69 13.49
C THR A 73 5.38 -7.89 12.88
N ARG A 74 5.12 -6.71 13.42
CA ARG A 74 4.10 -5.79 12.90
C ARG A 74 4.42 -5.33 11.49
N ASP A 75 5.66 -4.92 11.22
CA ASP A 75 6.08 -4.45 9.90
C ASP A 75 5.99 -5.57 8.85
N LEU A 76 6.33 -6.81 9.24
CA LEU A 76 6.18 -7.98 8.38
C LEU A 76 4.71 -8.24 8.01
N VAL A 77 3.81 -8.14 8.98
CA VAL A 77 2.36 -8.30 8.75
C VAL A 77 1.83 -7.19 7.85
N GLU A 78 2.22 -5.93 8.11
CA GLU A 78 1.83 -4.79 7.26
C GLU A 78 2.33 -4.96 5.82
N ARG A 79 3.58 -5.43 5.63
CA ARG A 79 4.14 -5.71 4.28
C ARG A 79 3.49 -6.93 3.60
N GLY A 80 3.07 -7.93 4.36
CA GLY A 80 2.47 -9.16 3.84
C GLY A 80 1.02 -9.02 3.35
N ILE A 81 0.31 -7.99 3.82
CA ILE A 81 -1.06 -7.70 3.36
C ILE A 81 -1.00 -6.93 2.04
N ILE A 82 -1.27 -7.61 0.93
CA ILE A 82 -1.41 -6.98 -0.39
C ILE A 82 -2.76 -6.26 -0.43
N CYS A 83 -2.78 -4.98 -0.07
CA CYS A 83 -3.92 -4.12 -0.39
C CYS A 83 -3.96 -3.90 -1.91
N GLY A 84 -5.15 -3.97 -2.51
CA GLY A 84 -5.38 -3.76 -3.94
C GLY A 84 -4.98 -2.36 -4.45
N GLU A 85 -5.40 -2.04 -5.67
CA GLU A 85 -5.00 -0.81 -6.37
C GLU A 85 -5.16 0.43 -5.48
N LYS A 86 -4.04 1.12 -5.24
CA LYS A 86 -3.96 2.20 -4.29
C LYS A 86 -4.49 3.47 -4.94
N GLU A 87 -5.78 3.75 -4.76
CA GLU A 87 -6.37 5.02 -5.18
C GLU A 87 -5.58 6.20 -4.58
N GLN A 88 -5.55 7.30 -5.33
CA GLN A 88 -4.93 8.53 -4.89
C GLN A 88 -5.74 9.08 -3.71
N ILE A 89 -5.11 9.25 -2.56
CA ILE A 89 -5.80 9.76 -1.37
C ILE A 89 -6.10 11.23 -1.60
N ASP A 90 -7.38 11.55 -1.66
CA ASP A 90 -7.83 12.94 -1.61
C ASP A 90 -7.99 13.38 -0.14
N LEU A 91 -6.99 14.11 0.36
CA LEU A 91 -6.98 14.69 1.71
C LEU A 91 -7.96 15.86 1.89
N THR A 92 -8.84 16.12 0.92
CA THR A 92 -9.94 17.09 1.04
C THR A 92 -11.26 16.43 1.38
N ARG A 93 -11.41 15.12 1.11
CA ARG A 93 -12.65 14.37 1.36
C ARG A 93 -12.61 13.69 2.72
N SER A 94 -13.33 14.29 3.67
CA SER A 94 -13.45 13.85 5.07
C SER A 94 -13.86 12.38 5.24
N GLU A 95 -14.57 11.82 4.25
CA GLU A 95 -15.15 10.46 4.30
C GLU A 95 -14.15 9.35 3.97
N VAL A 96 -12.98 9.67 3.41
CA VAL A 96 -11.98 8.67 3.00
C VAL A 96 -11.13 8.26 4.20
N LEU A 97 -11.34 7.03 4.69
CA LEU A 97 -10.51 6.44 5.74
C LEU A 97 -9.12 6.10 5.20
N VAL A 98 -8.11 6.85 5.64
CA VAL A 98 -6.71 6.60 5.24
C VAL A 98 -6.04 5.63 6.21
N SER A 99 -5.55 4.49 5.69
CA SER A 99 -4.83 3.51 6.51
C SER A 99 -3.47 4.05 6.96
N HIS A 100 -2.97 3.58 8.11
CA HIS A 100 -1.68 4.05 8.65
C HIS A 100 -0.50 3.70 7.72
N GLN A 101 -0.53 2.49 7.16
CA GLN A 101 0.43 2.04 6.16
C GLN A 101 0.47 2.99 4.95
N ARG A 102 -0.70 3.40 4.46
CA ARG A 102 -0.77 4.28 3.30
C ARG A 102 -0.16 5.65 3.59
N ILE A 103 -0.36 6.18 4.80
CA ILE A 103 0.26 7.45 5.21
C ILE A 103 1.79 7.34 5.23
N ARG A 104 2.35 6.24 5.75
CA ARG A 104 3.81 6.02 5.78
C ARG A 104 4.46 6.00 4.39
N GLU A 105 3.73 5.60 3.37
CA GLU A 105 4.22 5.57 1.99
C GLU A 105 4.13 6.94 1.28
N MET A 106 3.46 7.93 1.88
CA MET A 106 3.35 9.26 1.30
C MET A 106 4.66 10.04 1.45
N PRO A 107 4.92 11.05 0.60
CA PRO A 107 6.03 11.98 0.82
C PRO A 107 5.95 12.63 2.21
N ILE A 108 7.09 12.83 2.88
CA ILE A 108 7.19 13.31 4.27
C ILE A 108 6.28 14.52 4.56
N HIS A 109 6.28 15.52 3.67
CA HIS A 109 5.46 16.73 3.80
C HIS A 109 3.95 16.47 3.82
N GLN A 110 3.48 15.37 3.22
CA GLN A 110 2.07 14.98 3.20
C GLN A 110 1.70 14.09 4.38
N GLN A 111 2.67 13.37 4.96
CA GLN A 111 2.42 12.46 6.09
C GLN A 111 1.85 13.21 7.30
N VAL A 112 2.45 14.35 7.65
CA VAL A 112 2.02 15.20 8.77
C VAL A 112 0.57 15.62 8.59
N ARG A 113 0.23 16.18 7.42
CA ARG A 113 -1.13 16.61 7.10
C ARG A 113 -2.12 15.45 7.12
N ALA A 114 -1.76 14.29 6.56
CA ALA A 114 -2.62 13.12 6.52
C ALA A 114 -2.88 12.52 7.92
N GLN A 115 -1.86 12.49 8.79
CA GLN A 115 -2.02 12.05 10.17
C GLN A 115 -2.93 12.98 10.97
N VAL A 116 -2.74 14.30 10.85
CA VAL A 116 -3.56 15.28 11.57
C VAL A 116 -4.98 15.32 10.99
N PHE A 117 -5.13 15.13 9.67
CA PHE A 117 -6.44 14.98 9.03
C PHE A 117 -7.19 13.77 9.57
N LYS A 118 -6.51 12.62 9.71
CA LYS A 118 -7.09 11.38 10.22
C LYS A 118 -7.46 11.46 11.71
N SER A 119 -6.59 12.02 12.54
CA SER A 119 -6.77 12.09 13.99
C SER A 119 -7.62 13.29 14.45
N ARG A 120 -7.72 14.34 13.63
CA ARG A 120 -8.30 15.68 13.91
C ARG A 120 -7.57 16.47 14.99
N VAL A 121 -7.09 15.78 16.02
CA VAL A 121 -6.43 16.30 17.20
C VAL A 121 -5.25 15.39 17.52
N VAL A 122 -4.04 15.95 17.66
CA VAL A 122 -2.83 15.16 17.92
C VAL A 122 -1.78 15.93 18.73
N ALA A 123 -1.11 15.24 19.65
CA ALA A 123 0.04 15.80 20.36
C ALA A 123 1.32 15.69 19.51
N THR A 124 2.23 16.65 19.66
CA THR A 124 3.50 16.66 18.89
C THR A 124 4.30 15.37 19.05
N ASN A 125 4.37 14.82 20.27
CA ASN A 125 5.12 13.61 20.56
C ASN A 125 4.50 12.36 19.92
N ASP A 126 3.18 12.29 19.86
CA ASP A 126 2.48 11.17 19.23
C ASP A 126 2.66 11.24 17.72
N LEU A 127 2.54 12.43 17.13
CA LEU A 127 2.77 12.61 15.70
C LEU A 127 4.21 12.26 15.29
N ALA A 128 5.21 12.65 16.09
CA ALA A 128 6.61 12.30 15.83
C ALA A 128 6.86 10.77 15.81
N ARG A 129 6.03 9.97 16.49
CA ARG A 129 6.10 8.50 16.44
C ARG A 129 5.38 7.90 15.24
N LEU A 130 4.48 8.66 14.61
CA LEU A 130 3.61 8.19 13.53
C LEU A 130 4.13 8.54 12.13
N VAL A 131 5.00 9.55 12.03
CA VAL A 131 5.63 10.04 10.81
C VAL A 131 7.03 9.45 10.67
N ASP A 132 7.61 9.54 9.48
CA ASP A 132 8.99 9.14 9.19
C ASP A 132 10.00 9.70 10.24
N PRO A 133 10.86 8.87 10.87
CA PRO A 133 11.83 9.30 11.87
C PRO A 133 12.91 10.26 11.36
N SER A 134 13.08 10.38 10.04
CA SER A 134 14.05 11.29 9.43
C SER A 134 13.66 12.77 9.56
N ILE A 135 12.40 13.07 9.87
CA ILE A 135 11.93 14.44 10.01
C ILE A 135 12.47 15.09 11.31
N SER A 136 13.05 16.28 11.18
CA SER A 136 13.45 17.06 12.35
C SER A 136 12.23 17.59 13.11
N ARG A 137 12.41 17.93 14.39
CA ARG A 137 11.30 18.47 15.20
C ARG A 137 10.86 19.84 14.69
N GLU A 138 11.80 20.61 14.17
CA GLU A 138 11.59 21.94 13.61
C GLU A 138 10.73 21.83 12.34
N GLU A 139 11.11 20.96 11.39
CA GLU A 139 10.33 20.73 10.16
C GLU A 139 8.93 20.18 10.47
N LEU A 140 8.81 19.28 11.45
CA LEU A 140 7.52 18.75 11.89
C LEU A 140 6.57 19.89 12.33
N ILE A 141 7.09 20.85 13.10
CA ILE A 141 6.33 22.01 13.57
C ILE A 141 5.95 22.92 12.41
N GLU A 142 6.85 23.14 11.45
CA GLU A 142 6.56 23.96 10.26
C GLU A 142 5.40 23.36 9.44
N TYR A 143 5.41 22.05 9.18
CA TYR A 143 4.30 21.40 8.46
C TYR A 143 2.99 21.41 9.27
N LEU A 144 3.08 21.29 10.60
CA LEU A 144 1.92 21.41 11.48
C LEU A 144 1.29 22.80 11.41
N GLN A 145 2.09 23.87 11.47
CA GLN A 145 1.59 25.24 11.40
C GLN A 145 0.87 25.56 10.08
N GLN A 146 1.23 24.87 8.99
CA GLN A 146 0.55 25.01 7.71
C GLN A 146 -0.88 24.45 7.76
N CYS A 147 -1.12 23.34 8.49
CA CYS A 147 -2.40 22.61 8.46
C CYS A 147 -3.21 22.59 9.76
N ALA A 148 -2.66 23.06 10.88
CA ALA A 148 -3.26 22.96 12.22
C ALA A 148 -2.95 24.19 13.10
N HIS A 149 -3.67 24.31 14.21
CA HIS A 149 -3.47 25.30 15.27
C HIS A 149 -3.12 24.62 16.59
N LEU A 150 -2.18 25.20 17.34
CA LEU A 150 -1.80 24.69 18.66
C LEU A 150 -2.71 25.29 19.74
N VAL A 151 -3.40 24.44 20.50
CA VAL A 151 -4.28 24.82 21.61
C VAL A 151 -3.93 23.98 22.83
N GLN A 152 -3.47 24.62 23.91
CA GLN A 152 -3.11 23.97 25.18
C GLN A 152 -2.16 22.75 25.04
N GLY A 153 -1.22 22.80 24.10
CA GLY A 153 -0.24 21.73 23.89
C GLY A 153 -0.69 20.64 22.92
N VAL A 154 -1.85 20.77 22.28
CA VAL A 154 -2.37 19.83 21.28
C VAL A 154 -2.64 20.54 19.96
N TRP A 155 -2.36 19.86 18.83
CA TRP A 155 -2.62 20.40 17.50
C TRP A 155 -4.02 20.03 17.04
N VAL A 156 -4.78 21.04 16.64
CA VAL A 156 -6.15 20.92 16.11
C VAL A 156 -6.14 21.26 14.63
N PHE A 157 -6.63 20.36 13.79
CA PHE A 157 -6.65 20.54 12.34
C PHE A 157 -7.47 21.77 11.92
N LYS A 158 -7.00 22.54 10.94
CA LYS A 158 -7.71 23.75 10.46
C LYS A 158 -9.01 23.36 9.76
N SER A 159 -10.09 24.08 10.11
CA SER A 159 -11.42 23.88 9.53
C SER A 159 -11.48 24.16 8.03
N ASP A 160 -10.61 25.05 7.54
CA ASP A 160 -10.50 25.39 6.12
C ASP A 160 -10.26 24.12 5.28
N PHE A 161 -9.56 23.13 5.86
CA PHE A 161 -9.28 21.89 5.17
C PHE A 161 -10.41 20.85 5.19
N LEU A 162 -11.37 21.01 6.11
CA LEU A 162 -12.48 20.07 6.32
C LEU A 162 -13.70 20.43 5.46
N TYR A 163 -13.86 21.71 5.14
CA TYR A 163 -15.10 22.26 4.61
C TYR A 163 -14.86 23.11 3.36
N HIS A 164 -14.23 22.52 2.34
CA HIS A 164 -14.03 23.21 1.06
C HIS A 164 -15.30 23.23 0.18
N ASP A 165 -16.21 22.25 0.35
CA ASP A 165 -17.34 22.02 -0.56
C ASP A 165 -18.73 22.23 0.06
N LEU A 166 -18.87 23.01 1.14
CA LEU A 166 -20.16 23.24 1.79
C LEU A 166 -21.16 24.12 0.99
N THR A 167 -20.94 24.34 -0.30
CA THR A 167 -21.72 25.30 -1.09
C THR A 167 -23.16 24.86 -1.42
N ALA A 168 -23.61 23.65 -1.09
CA ALA A 168 -24.94 23.22 -1.58
C ALA A 168 -25.73 22.20 -0.74
N ALA A 169 -25.34 21.83 0.48
CA ALA A 169 -26.07 20.76 1.17
C ALA A 169 -27.30 21.24 1.96
N HIS A 170 -27.27 22.42 2.63
CA HIS A 170 -28.34 22.77 3.59
C HIS A 170 -28.60 24.27 3.77
N SER A 171 -28.92 25.03 2.72
CA SER A 171 -29.52 26.36 2.95
C SER A 171 -30.55 26.77 1.89
N THR A 172 -31.82 26.72 2.27
CA THR A 172 -32.92 27.49 1.64
C THR A 172 -32.93 28.95 2.08
N THR A 173 -31.83 29.45 2.66
CA THR A 173 -31.64 30.87 2.97
C THR A 173 -30.20 31.28 2.67
N PRO A 174 -29.96 32.37 1.90
CA PRO A 174 -28.62 32.84 1.57
C PRO A 174 -27.97 33.50 2.80
N GLY A 175 -27.52 32.67 3.74
CA GLY A 175 -26.75 33.08 4.91
C GLY A 175 -25.29 32.73 4.70
N LYS A 176 -24.43 33.76 4.65
CA LYS A 176 -22.97 33.63 4.59
C LYS A 176 -22.49 32.75 5.76
N VAL A 177 -21.96 31.57 5.45
CA VAL A 177 -21.42 30.62 6.45
C VAL A 177 -20.30 31.33 7.21
N ARG A 178 -20.54 31.68 8.47
CA ARG A 178 -19.54 32.30 9.34
C ARG A 178 -18.76 31.18 10.02
N PHE A 179 -17.58 30.88 9.47
CA PHE A 179 -16.59 29.94 10.00
C PHE A 179 -16.29 30.02 11.51
N PRO A 180 -16.36 31.19 12.21
CA PRO A 180 -16.09 31.25 13.64
C PRO A 180 -17.08 30.48 14.53
N LEU A 181 -18.34 30.30 14.10
CA LEU A 181 -19.34 29.59 14.90
C LEU A 181 -19.19 28.07 14.80
N LEU A 182 -18.76 27.56 13.65
CA LEU A 182 -18.39 26.15 13.50
C LEU A 182 -17.10 25.81 14.26
N TRP A 183 -16.19 26.77 14.41
CA TRP A 183 -15.00 26.63 15.25
C TRP A 183 -15.38 26.41 16.73
N LEU A 184 -16.31 27.21 17.25
CA LEU A 184 -16.86 27.03 18.61
C LEU A 184 -17.64 25.73 18.75
N VAL A 185 -18.50 25.37 17.79
CA VAL A 185 -19.27 24.11 17.87
C VAL A 185 -18.35 22.89 17.79
N SER A 186 -17.37 22.88 16.88
CA SER A 186 -16.43 21.75 16.76
C SER A 186 -15.50 21.64 17.96
N ILE A 187 -15.05 22.75 18.54
CA ILE A 187 -14.30 22.75 19.81
C ILE A 187 -15.20 22.26 20.95
N CYS A 188 -16.45 22.73 21.07
CA CYS A 188 -17.38 22.28 22.11
C CYS A 188 -17.75 20.80 21.98
N GLN A 189 -17.93 20.29 20.75
CA GLN A 189 -18.29 18.90 20.50
C GLN A 189 -17.10 17.96 20.73
N LEU A 190 -15.89 18.37 20.32
CA LEU A 190 -14.65 17.64 20.63
C LEU A 190 -14.29 17.70 22.11
N PHE A 191 -14.47 18.84 22.80
CA PHE A 191 -14.26 18.91 24.25
C PHE A 191 -15.29 18.10 25.03
N SER A 192 -16.55 18.03 24.56
CA SER A 192 -17.58 17.21 25.20
C SER A 192 -17.31 15.71 25.10
N GLU A 193 -16.71 15.25 24.00
CA GLU A 193 -16.32 13.84 23.84
C GLU A 193 -15.01 13.50 24.57
N VAL A 194 -14.05 14.44 24.63
CA VAL A 194 -12.77 14.23 25.34
C VAL A 194 -12.94 14.29 26.87
N LEU A 195 -13.86 15.10 27.40
CA LEU A 195 -14.17 15.11 28.84
C LEU A 195 -14.98 13.90 29.31
N GLN A 196 -15.50 13.05 28.42
CA GLN A 196 -16.13 11.79 28.82
C GLN A 196 -15.12 10.65 29.05
N PHE A 197 -13.84 10.87 28.78
CA PHE A 197 -12.77 9.87 28.89
C PHE A 197 -11.69 10.20 29.96
N VAL A 198 -11.93 11.20 30.82
CA VAL A 198 -11.14 11.50 32.03
C VAL A 198 -12.05 11.48 33.24
#